data_AF-A0A8D8FQ46-F1
#
_entry.id   AF-A0A8D8FQ46-F1
#
_cell.length_a   1.000
_cell.length_b   1.000
_cell.length_c   1.000
_cell.angle_alpha   90.00
_cell.angle_beta   90.00
_cell.angle_gamma   90.00
#
_symmetry.space_group_name_H-M   'P 1'
#
loop_
_entity.id
_entity.type
_entity.pdbx_description
1 polymer ?
#
loop_
_entity_poly.entity_id
_entity_poly.type
_entity_poly.pdbx_seq_one_letter_code
_entity_poly.pdbx_strand_id
1 'polypeptide(L)'
;HCTMSYEYSEITDPTYLATRQERNEPDYVLVRPTDCSQVPIRDPSWKPKPTVLTSVFKNIDSALKNFVVLPDDVWVASYPKSGTTWCQEMVWLICNDLNYRRAADVNLVERFPSMKLSGLFSRPDDHRPFKEVLEMPRPRFIKTHLHVGLLPEAIWTVKPKIVYVHRNPKSVAVSFYHHSASFTGYKGTLEDFTRSFMRDLQLYSPYHE
;
A
#
# COMPACT_ATOMS: atom_id res chain seq x y z
N HIS A 1 -19.38 4.90 -22.23
CA HIS A 1 -18.04 4.31 -22.44
C HIS A 1 -17.36 4.20 -21.08
N CYS A 2 -17.09 2.98 -20.61
CA CYS A 2 -16.42 2.76 -19.33
C CYS A 2 -14.91 2.95 -19.56
N THR A 3 -14.39 4.12 -19.26
CA THR A 3 -12.94 4.37 -19.29
C THR A 3 -12.29 3.50 -18.21
N MET A 4 -11.38 2.61 -18.60
CA MET A 4 -10.63 1.82 -17.61
C MET A 4 -9.91 2.77 -16.66
N SER A 5 -10.05 2.55 -15.36
CA SER A 5 -9.51 3.44 -14.33
C SER A 5 -8.01 3.24 -14.07
N TYR A 6 -7.50 2.09 -14.50
CA TYR A 6 -6.11 1.71 -14.36
C TYR A 6 -5.64 1.03 -15.65
N GLU A 7 -4.41 1.30 -16.03
CA GLU A 7 -3.67 0.56 -17.05
C GLU A 7 -2.80 -0.50 -16.37
N TYR A 8 -2.78 -1.68 -16.98
CA TYR A 8 -2.01 -2.83 -16.51
C TYR A 8 -0.93 -3.18 -17.53
N SER A 9 0.28 -3.41 -17.06
CA SER A 9 1.37 -3.94 -17.87
C SER A 9 2.17 -4.98 -17.10
N GLU A 10 2.85 -5.85 -17.81
CA GLU A 10 3.70 -6.89 -17.23
C GLU A 10 5.10 -6.34 -16.91
N ILE A 11 5.79 -6.95 -15.95
CA ILE A 11 7.21 -6.68 -15.72
C ILE A 11 8.02 -7.36 -16.82
N THR A 12 8.88 -6.60 -17.49
CA THR A 12 9.72 -7.09 -18.60
C THR A 12 11.20 -7.22 -18.24
N ASP A 13 11.61 -6.96 -16.99
CA ASP A 13 13.01 -7.13 -16.57
C ASP A 13 13.40 -8.62 -16.68
N PRO A 14 14.42 -8.97 -17.48
CA PRO A 14 14.76 -10.36 -17.76
C PRO A 14 15.32 -11.07 -16.53
N THR A 15 15.99 -10.35 -15.62
CA THR A 15 16.50 -10.94 -14.38
C THR A 15 15.35 -11.32 -13.46
N TYR A 16 14.36 -10.44 -13.28
CA TYR A 16 13.17 -10.75 -12.50
C TYR A 16 12.41 -11.94 -13.09
N LEU A 17 12.11 -11.93 -14.39
CA LEU A 17 11.37 -13.02 -15.04
C LEU A 17 12.07 -14.38 -14.91
N ALA A 18 13.40 -14.41 -15.00
CA ALA A 18 14.19 -15.62 -14.85
C ALA A 18 14.28 -16.15 -13.41
N THR A 19 14.13 -15.29 -12.39
CA THR A 19 14.47 -15.66 -11.00
C THR A 19 13.28 -15.60 -10.02
N ARG A 20 12.16 -14.98 -10.38
CA ARG A 20 11.02 -14.75 -9.48
C ARG A 20 10.47 -16.03 -8.84
N GLN A 21 10.39 -17.12 -9.60
CA GLN A 21 9.88 -18.41 -9.10
C GLN A 21 10.83 -19.02 -8.06
N GLU A 22 12.13 -19.04 -8.36
CA GLU A 22 13.17 -19.56 -7.46
C GLU A 22 13.25 -18.74 -6.16
N ARG A 23 13.10 -17.42 -6.28
CA ARG A 23 13.13 -16.47 -5.16
C ARG A 23 11.83 -16.40 -4.37
N ASN A 24 10.79 -17.14 -4.77
CA ASN A 24 9.46 -17.10 -4.16
C ASN A 24 8.87 -15.68 -4.15
N GLU A 25 9.03 -14.97 -5.27
CA GLU A 25 8.40 -13.67 -5.50
C GLU A 25 7.00 -13.88 -6.12
N PRO A 26 5.96 -13.17 -5.65
CA PRO A 26 4.65 -13.21 -6.27
C PRO A 26 4.69 -12.74 -7.72
N ASP A 27 3.70 -13.17 -8.51
CA ASP A 27 3.43 -12.59 -9.81
C ASP A 27 2.91 -11.15 -9.64
N TYR A 28 3.81 -10.21 -9.89
CA TYR A 28 3.50 -8.79 -9.87
C TYR A 28 2.98 -8.31 -11.23
N VAL A 29 2.13 -7.30 -11.17
CA VAL A 29 1.65 -6.51 -12.30
C VAL A 29 1.98 -5.04 -12.05
N LEU A 30 2.31 -4.31 -13.10
CA LEU A 30 2.47 -2.87 -13.04
C LEU A 30 1.10 -2.21 -13.24
N VAL A 31 0.73 -1.34 -12.31
CA VAL A 31 -0.57 -0.66 -12.29
C VAL A 31 -0.35 0.84 -12.37
N ARG A 32 -0.93 1.48 -13.38
CA ARG A 32 -0.87 2.94 -13.54
C ARG A 32 -2.29 3.52 -13.54
N PRO A 33 -2.59 4.52 -12.70
CA PRO A 33 -3.87 5.22 -12.80
C PRO A 33 -3.98 5.97 -14.15
N THR A 34 -5.17 5.95 -14.76
CA THR A 34 -5.41 6.62 -16.04
C THR A 34 -5.85 8.08 -15.89
N ASP A 35 -6.40 8.43 -14.72
CA ASP A 35 -6.78 9.80 -14.37
C ASP A 35 -6.18 10.16 -13.01
N CYS A 36 -5.30 11.17 -13.00
CA CYS A 36 -4.75 11.78 -11.80
C CYS A 36 -5.03 13.29 -11.74
N SER A 37 -6.02 13.78 -12.49
CA SER A 37 -6.35 15.22 -12.56
C SER A 37 -6.73 15.83 -11.21
N GLN A 38 -7.25 15.02 -10.28
CA GLN A 38 -7.60 15.44 -8.93
C GLN A 38 -6.45 15.39 -7.93
N VAL A 39 -5.33 14.73 -8.28
CA VAL A 39 -4.16 14.64 -7.40
C VAL A 39 -3.53 16.02 -7.26
N PRO A 40 -3.39 16.58 -6.04
CA PRO A 40 -3.00 17.97 -5.83
C PRO A 40 -1.47 18.20 -5.94
N ILE A 41 -0.83 17.60 -6.95
CA ILE A 41 0.60 17.79 -7.23
C ILE A 41 0.75 18.98 -8.18
N ARG A 42 1.55 19.96 -7.75
CA ARG A 42 1.75 21.23 -8.48
C ARG A 42 2.84 21.17 -9.53
N ASP A 43 3.62 20.10 -9.57
CA ASP A 43 4.66 19.90 -10.58
C ASP A 43 4.01 19.47 -11.91
N PRO A 44 4.05 20.31 -12.96
CA PRO A 44 3.44 19.99 -14.25
C PRO A 44 4.17 18.86 -15.00
N SER A 45 5.40 18.52 -14.58
CA SER A 45 6.16 17.40 -15.13
C SER A 45 5.83 16.06 -14.46
N TRP A 46 5.12 16.10 -13.33
CA TRP A 46 4.75 14.89 -12.61
C TRP A 46 3.78 14.05 -13.45
N LYS A 47 4.10 12.76 -13.54
CA LYS A 47 3.24 11.74 -14.12
C LYS A 47 3.25 10.53 -13.19
N PRO A 48 2.11 9.88 -12.96
CA PRO A 48 2.06 8.67 -12.17
C PRO A 48 2.91 7.60 -12.83
N LYS A 49 3.82 7.00 -12.07
CA LYS A 49 4.59 5.85 -12.53
C LYS A 49 3.77 4.58 -12.30
N PRO A 50 3.98 3.52 -13.09
CA PRO A 50 3.35 2.24 -12.80
C PRO A 50 3.84 1.71 -11.45
N THR A 51 2.92 1.42 -10.54
CA THR A 51 3.22 0.80 -9.25
C THR A 51 3.22 -0.73 -9.37
N VAL A 52 4.22 -1.39 -8.80
CA VAL A 52 4.30 -2.85 -8.70
C VAL A 52 3.31 -3.35 -7.65
N LEU A 53 2.24 -4.02 -8.09
CA LEU A 53 1.24 -4.62 -7.22
C LEU A 53 1.10 -6.11 -7.53
N THR A 54 0.42 -6.86 -6.66
CA THR A 54 0.06 -8.25 -7.01
C THR A 54 -1.07 -8.25 -8.05
N SER A 55 -1.14 -9.30 -8.86
CA SER A 55 -2.22 -9.49 -9.85
C SER A 55 -3.64 -9.40 -9.26
N VAL A 56 -3.77 -9.65 -7.95
CA VAL A 56 -5.01 -9.54 -7.19
C VAL A 56 -5.58 -8.12 -7.14
N PHE A 57 -4.78 -7.09 -7.43
CA PHE A 57 -5.29 -5.71 -7.56
C PHE A 57 -6.45 -5.60 -8.54
N LYS A 58 -6.42 -6.37 -9.63
CA LYS A 58 -7.46 -6.38 -10.68
C LYS A 58 -8.85 -6.72 -10.12
N ASN A 59 -8.93 -7.39 -8.98
CA ASN A 59 -10.19 -7.80 -8.36
C ASN A 59 -10.78 -6.70 -7.45
N ILE A 60 -9.99 -5.68 -7.09
CA ILE A 60 -10.38 -4.66 -6.10
C ILE A 60 -10.25 -3.22 -6.60
N ASP A 61 -9.80 -3.04 -7.84
CA ASP A 61 -9.48 -1.74 -8.42
C ASP A 61 -10.69 -0.78 -8.42
N SER A 62 -11.85 -1.29 -8.84
CA SER A 62 -13.12 -0.55 -8.86
C SER A 62 -13.60 -0.22 -7.45
N ALA A 63 -13.44 -1.15 -6.50
CA ALA A 63 -13.78 -0.90 -5.11
C ALA A 63 -12.86 0.13 -4.45
N LEU A 64 -11.56 0.13 -4.80
CA LEU A 64 -10.60 1.08 -4.29
C LEU A 64 -10.90 2.49 -4.81
N LYS A 65 -11.15 2.60 -6.12
CA LYS A 65 -11.51 3.87 -6.76
C LYS A 65 -12.73 4.51 -6.10
N ASN A 66 -13.79 3.72 -5.92
CA ASN A 66 -15.07 4.16 -5.38
C ASN A 66 -15.12 4.08 -3.84
N PHE A 67 -13.98 3.88 -3.18
CA PHE A 67 -13.94 3.78 -1.72
C PHE A 67 -14.46 5.07 -1.08
N VAL A 68 -15.43 4.92 -0.18
CA VAL A 68 -16.05 6.06 0.52
C VAL A 68 -15.09 6.59 1.58
N VAL A 69 -14.55 7.78 1.33
CA VAL A 69 -13.72 8.54 2.28
C VAL A 69 -14.61 9.43 3.15
N LEU A 70 -14.34 9.47 4.46
CA LEU A 70 -15.09 10.29 5.42
C LEU A 70 -14.21 11.43 5.96
N PRO A 71 -14.80 12.60 6.30
CA PRO A 71 -14.03 13.77 6.76
C PRO A 71 -13.22 13.54 8.05
N ASP A 72 -13.65 12.61 8.88
CA ASP A 72 -13.02 12.24 10.16
C ASP A 72 -12.09 11.02 10.05
N ASP A 73 -11.86 10.49 8.85
CA ASP A 73 -10.84 9.45 8.65
C ASP A 73 -9.44 9.98 9.00
N VAL A 74 -8.61 9.08 9.52
CA VAL A 74 -7.19 9.30 9.76
C VAL A 74 -6.38 8.25 9.04
N TRP A 75 -5.63 8.67 8.02
CA TRP A 75 -4.83 7.79 7.18
C TRP A 75 -3.37 7.82 7.62
N VAL A 76 -2.74 6.65 7.72
CA VAL A 76 -1.28 6.51 7.83
C VAL A 76 -0.77 5.85 6.56
N ALA A 77 -0.03 6.62 5.77
CA ALA A 77 0.52 6.21 4.49
C ALA A 77 2.05 6.11 4.58
N SER A 78 2.64 5.10 3.95
CA SER A 78 4.10 5.00 3.80
C SER A 78 4.45 3.99 2.71
N TYR A 79 5.64 4.06 2.13
CA TYR A 79 6.24 2.87 1.53
C TYR A 79 6.43 1.78 2.62
N PRO A 80 6.28 0.47 2.34
CA PRO A 80 6.50 -0.57 3.33
C PRO A 80 7.82 -0.42 4.10
N LYS A 81 7.81 -0.75 5.39
CA LYS A 81 9.02 -0.76 6.25
C LYS A 81 9.65 0.60 6.55
N SER A 82 8.90 1.67 6.32
CA SER A 82 9.31 3.05 6.62
C SER A 82 8.99 3.51 8.06
N GLY A 83 8.42 2.66 8.91
CA GLY A 83 8.04 3.02 10.30
C GLY A 83 6.52 3.12 10.53
N THR A 84 5.72 2.57 9.61
CA THR A 84 4.26 2.61 9.64
C THR A 84 3.66 2.08 10.94
N THR A 85 4.18 0.98 11.50
CA THR A 85 3.67 0.39 12.76
C THR A 85 3.77 1.36 13.94
N TRP A 86 4.92 2.00 14.12
CA TRP A 86 5.12 3.00 15.17
C TRP A 86 4.21 4.22 14.97
N CYS A 87 4.08 4.70 13.73
CA CYS A 87 3.22 5.83 13.42
C CYS A 87 1.74 5.51 13.71
N GLN A 88 1.25 4.33 13.32
CA GLN A 88 -0.11 3.90 13.64
C GLN A 88 -0.38 3.88 15.15
N GLU A 89 0.54 3.35 15.96
CA GLU A 89 0.38 3.34 17.43
C GLU A 89 0.34 4.75 18.02
N MET A 90 1.26 5.62 17.61
CA MET A 90 1.29 7.01 18.09
C MET A 90 0.01 7.75 17.71
N VAL A 91 -0.41 7.66 16.45
CA VAL A 91 -1.63 8.31 15.96
C VAL A 91 -2.86 7.78 16.70
N TRP A 92 -2.97 6.46 16.85
CA TRP A 92 -4.11 5.86 17.52
C TRP A 92 -4.19 6.28 18.99
N LEU A 93 -3.07 6.25 19.73
CA LEU A 93 -3.03 6.67 21.14
C LEU A 93 -3.37 8.16 21.30
N ILE A 94 -2.80 9.04 20.46
CA ILE A 94 -3.09 10.48 20.50
C ILE A 94 -4.57 10.75 20.27
N CYS A 95 -5.20 10.04 19.34
CA CYS A 95 -6.63 10.22 19.03
C CYS A 95 -7.59 9.52 20.00
N ASN A 96 -7.08 8.70 20.93
CA ASN A 96 -7.87 7.96 21.92
C ASN A 96 -7.39 8.26 23.35
N ASP A 97 -7.07 9.52 23.63
CA ASP A 97 -6.74 10.04 24.98
C ASP A 97 -5.63 9.26 25.70
N LEU A 98 -4.63 8.79 24.94
CA LEU A 98 -3.54 7.95 25.43
C LEU A 98 -4.06 6.72 26.20
N ASN A 99 -5.15 6.11 25.73
CA ASN A 99 -5.72 4.91 26.34
C ASN A 99 -4.86 3.65 26.08
N TYR A 100 -3.77 3.53 26.84
CA TYR A 100 -2.82 2.43 26.75
C TYR A 100 -3.44 1.06 27.06
N ARG A 101 -4.47 1.00 27.93
CA ARG A 101 -5.17 -0.24 28.25
C ARG A 101 -5.84 -0.80 27.01
N ARG A 102 -6.66 0.02 26.34
CA ARG A 102 -7.34 -0.38 25.10
C ARG A 102 -6.35 -0.69 23.96
N ALA A 103 -5.25 0.06 23.86
CA ALA A 103 -4.21 -0.22 22.87
C ALA A 103 -3.54 -1.59 23.05
N ALA A 104 -3.41 -2.04 24.31
CA ALA A 104 -2.89 -3.36 24.65
C ALA A 104 -3.92 -4.48 24.48
N ASP A 105 -5.20 -4.19 24.75
CA ASP A 105 -6.30 -5.17 24.67
C ASP A 105 -6.71 -5.49 23.23
N VAL A 106 -6.61 -4.52 22.32
CA VAL A 106 -7.05 -4.67 20.91
C VAL A 106 -5.86 -4.66 19.97
N ASN A 107 -5.77 -5.67 19.09
CA ASN A 107 -4.69 -5.79 18.13
C ASN A 107 -4.62 -4.58 17.19
N LEU A 108 -3.40 -4.16 16.84
CA LEU A 108 -3.19 -3.04 15.92
C LEU A 108 -3.87 -3.24 14.56
N VAL A 109 -3.95 -4.47 14.04
CA VAL A 109 -4.59 -4.75 12.74
C VAL A 109 -6.10 -4.48 12.78
N GLU A 110 -6.75 -4.64 13.94
CA GLU A 110 -8.17 -4.32 14.14
C GLU A 110 -8.37 -2.83 14.39
N ARG A 111 -7.42 -2.19 15.08
CA ARG A 111 -7.43 -0.74 15.33
C ARG A 111 -7.09 0.09 14.09
N PHE A 112 -6.32 -0.48 13.16
CA PHE A 112 -5.72 0.20 12.02
C PHE A 112 -5.69 -0.73 10.78
N PRO A 113 -6.87 -1.17 10.28
CA PRO A 113 -6.93 -2.02 9.10
C PRO A 113 -6.27 -1.31 7.91
N SER A 114 -5.60 -2.13 7.11
CA SER A 114 -4.91 -1.65 5.93
C SER A 114 -5.84 -1.70 4.73
N MET A 115 -5.69 -0.76 3.80
CA MET A 115 -6.16 -0.85 2.42
C MET A 115 -5.37 -1.96 1.71
N LYS A 116 -5.53 -3.20 2.17
CA LYS A 116 -4.77 -4.34 1.66
C LYS A 116 -5.26 -4.62 0.26
N LEU A 117 -4.31 -4.86 -0.63
CA LEU A 117 -4.56 -5.74 -1.75
C LEU A 117 -4.93 -7.11 -1.19
N SER A 118 -6.17 -7.52 -1.44
CA SER A 118 -6.81 -8.73 -0.94
C SER A 118 -6.20 -10.00 -1.55
N GLY A 119 -4.88 -10.22 -1.39
CA GLY A 119 -4.16 -11.29 -2.07
C GLY A 119 -3.18 -12.06 -1.20
N LEU A 120 -2.52 -11.41 -0.24
CA LEU A 120 -1.61 -12.11 0.68
C LEU A 120 -2.33 -12.85 1.82
N PHE A 121 -3.57 -12.48 2.14
CA PHE A 121 -4.33 -13.03 3.28
C PHE A 121 -5.83 -13.19 3.03
N SER A 122 -6.33 -12.83 1.85
CA SER A 122 -7.76 -12.96 1.58
C SER A 122 -8.09 -14.42 1.34
N ARG A 123 -9.12 -14.89 2.04
CA ARG A 123 -9.73 -16.17 1.73
C ARG A 123 -10.30 -16.06 0.30
N PRO A 124 -10.20 -17.11 -0.53
CA PRO A 124 -10.72 -17.10 -1.91
C PRO A 124 -12.17 -16.61 -2.04
N ASP A 125 -12.95 -16.72 -0.95
CA ASP A 125 -14.39 -16.43 -0.90
C ASP A 125 -14.74 -15.06 -0.28
N ASP A 126 -13.75 -14.21 0.06
CA ASP A 126 -14.07 -12.88 0.60
C ASP A 126 -14.37 -11.87 -0.52
N HIS A 127 -15.65 -11.77 -0.85
CA HIS A 127 -16.16 -10.91 -1.92
C HIS A 127 -16.29 -9.43 -1.53
N ARG A 128 -15.90 -9.02 -0.31
CA ARG A 128 -16.09 -7.64 0.18
C ARG A 128 -14.76 -6.93 0.44
N PRO A 129 -14.14 -6.30 -0.59
CA PRO A 129 -12.92 -5.53 -0.40
C PRO A 129 -13.13 -4.41 0.64
N PHE A 130 -12.13 -4.22 1.49
CA PHE A 130 -12.08 -3.18 2.53
C PHE A 130 -13.19 -3.25 3.59
N LYS A 131 -13.87 -4.40 3.74
CA LYS A 131 -14.94 -4.60 4.73
C LYS A 131 -14.54 -4.15 6.13
N GLU A 132 -13.33 -4.50 6.58
CA GLU A 132 -12.86 -4.15 7.91
C GLU A 132 -12.82 -2.65 8.11
N VAL A 133 -12.40 -1.89 7.10
CA VAL A 133 -12.39 -0.43 7.15
C VAL A 133 -13.81 0.14 7.11
N LEU A 134 -14.67 -0.41 6.25
CA LEU A 134 -16.04 0.10 6.07
C LEU A 134 -16.93 -0.13 7.30
N GLU A 135 -16.71 -1.20 8.06
CA GLU A 135 -17.48 -1.57 9.25
C GLU A 135 -16.88 -1.00 10.56
N MET A 136 -15.75 -0.30 10.50
CA MET A 136 -15.12 0.30 11.69
C MET A 136 -15.98 1.41 12.33
N PRO A 137 -15.99 1.50 13.67
CA PRO A 137 -16.46 2.68 14.37
C PRO A 137 -15.71 3.94 13.94
N ARG A 138 -16.38 5.08 13.97
CA ARG A 138 -15.79 6.38 13.64
C ARG A 138 -15.08 6.99 14.86
N PRO A 139 -13.96 7.72 14.68
CA PRO A 139 -13.24 7.91 13.41
C PRO A 139 -12.52 6.64 12.95
N ARG A 140 -12.41 6.44 11.62
CA ARG A 140 -11.69 5.28 11.07
C ARG A 140 -10.20 5.58 10.97
N PHE A 141 -9.38 4.61 11.35
CA PHE A 141 -7.92 4.68 11.26
C PHE A 141 -7.43 3.71 10.18
N ILE A 142 -6.84 4.25 9.12
CA ILE A 142 -6.65 3.52 7.87
C ILE A 142 -5.18 3.49 7.48
N LYS A 143 -4.60 2.29 7.37
CA LYS A 143 -3.23 2.13 6.88
C LYS A 143 -3.21 1.97 5.36
N THR A 144 -2.25 2.57 4.66
CA THR A 144 -2.02 2.27 3.24
C THR A 144 -0.54 2.31 2.86
N HIS A 145 -0.21 1.53 1.83
CA HIS A 145 1.08 1.58 1.14
C HIS A 145 0.94 2.02 -0.32
N LEU A 146 -0.27 2.39 -0.75
CA LEU A 146 -0.55 2.86 -2.10
C LEU A 146 0.05 4.25 -2.32
N HIS A 147 0.54 4.48 -3.53
CA HIS A 147 0.99 5.80 -3.95
C HIS A 147 -0.17 6.75 -4.16
N VAL A 148 0.18 8.04 -4.17
CA VAL A 148 -0.75 9.16 -4.30
C VAL A 148 -1.74 8.99 -5.46
N GLY A 149 -1.29 8.52 -6.63
CA GLY A 149 -2.14 8.32 -7.80
C GLY A 149 -3.11 7.13 -7.69
N LEU A 150 -2.90 6.22 -6.74
CA LEU A 150 -3.72 5.04 -6.52
C LEU A 150 -4.67 5.16 -5.33
N LEU A 151 -4.62 6.27 -4.58
CA LEU A 151 -5.57 6.51 -3.49
C LEU A 151 -6.99 6.75 -4.05
N PRO A 152 -8.05 6.49 -3.26
CA PRO A 152 -9.43 6.76 -3.69
C PRO A 152 -9.62 8.21 -4.13
N GLU A 153 -10.31 8.47 -5.23
CA GLU A 153 -10.48 9.83 -5.79
C GLU A 153 -11.08 10.80 -4.77
N ALA A 154 -12.05 10.32 -3.98
CA ALA A 154 -12.71 11.10 -2.94
C ALA A 154 -11.73 11.64 -1.86
N ILE A 155 -10.53 11.08 -1.72
CA ILE A 155 -9.56 11.58 -0.73
C ILE A 155 -9.14 13.02 -1.02
N TRP A 156 -9.11 13.43 -2.28
CA TRP A 156 -8.67 14.76 -2.72
C TRP A 156 -9.75 15.82 -2.56
N THR A 157 -11.01 15.42 -2.57
CA THR A 157 -12.17 16.31 -2.38
C THR A 157 -12.58 16.38 -0.90
N VAL A 158 -12.66 15.24 -0.21
CA VAL A 158 -13.03 15.14 1.21
C VAL A 158 -11.91 15.65 2.12
N LYS A 159 -10.64 15.43 1.74
CA LYS A 159 -9.44 15.89 2.46
C LYS A 159 -9.41 15.45 3.94
N PRO A 160 -9.45 14.13 4.22
CA PRO A 160 -9.25 13.63 5.58
C PRO A 160 -7.82 13.91 6.07
N LYS A 161 -7.53 13.60 7.34
CA LYS A 161 -6.16 13.71 7.86
C LYS A 161 -5.30 12.59 7.29
N ILE A 162 -4.12 12.93 6.78
CA ILE A 162 -3.14 11.96 6.25
C ILE A 162 -1.79 12.23 6.91
N VAL A 163 -1.22 11.19 7.52
CA VAL A 163 0.15 11.18 8.05
C VAL A 163 1.00 10.30 7.14
N TYR A 164 1.96 10.90 6.45
CA TYR A 164 2.90 10.16 5.60
C TYR A 164 4.23 9.94 6.32
N VAL A 165 4.77 8.72 6.25
CA VAL A 165 6.07 8.37 6.83
C VAL A 165 7.06 8.05 5.72
N HIS A 166 8.17 8.80 5.69
CA HIS A 166 9.29 8.56 4.79
C HIS A 166 10.53 8.12 5.58
N ARG A 167 11.35 7.24 5.00
CA ARG A 167 12.59 6.74 5.61
C ARG A 167 13.75 6.79 4.61
N ASN A 168 14.98 6.66 5.06
CA ASN A 168 16.10 6.47 4.13
C ASN A 168 15.89 5.18 3.29
N PRO A 169 15.90 5.24 1.95
CA PRO A 169 15.65 4.09 1.08
C PRO A 169 16.64 2.93 1.31
N LYS A 170 17.90 3.22 1.67
CA LYS A 170 18.90 2.20 1.97
C LYS A 170 18.50 1.37 3.18
N SER A 171 17.95 2.01 4.21
CA SER A 171 17.43 1.33 5.40
C SER A 171 16.12 0.59 5.12
N VAL A 172 15.28 1.14 4.24
CA VAL A 172 14.03 0.48 3.79
C VAL A 172 14.36 -0.82 3.05
N ALA A 173 15.29 -0.81 2.09
CA ALA A 173 15.67 -1.98 1.32
C ALA A 173 16.10 -3.15 2.22
N VAL A 174 16.97 -2.91 3.21
CA VAL A 174 17.42 -3.93 4.16
C VAL A 174 16.25 -4.43 5.04
N SER A 175 15.43 -3.52 5.57
CA SER A 175 14.30 -3.90 6.42
C SER A 175 13.21 -4.65 5.65
N PHE A 176 13.03 -4.33 4.37
CA PHE A 176 12.07 -5.00 3.49
C PHE A 176 12.54 -6.37 3.06
N TYR A 177 13.83 -6.54 2.76
CA TYR A 177 14.42 -7.87 2.57
C TYR A 177 14.11 -8.81 3.74
N HIS A 178 14.44 -8.42 4.97
CA HIS A 178 14.20 -9.27 6.15
C HIS A 178 12.71 -9.53 6.38
N HIS A 179 11.86 -8.53 6.15
CA HIS A 179 10.42 -8.72 6.23
C HIS A 179 9.91 -9.71 5.20
N SER A 180 10.33 -9.60 3.94
CA SER A 180 9.93 -10.53 2.87
C SER A 180 10.46 -11.94 3.12
N ALA A 181 11.71 -12.08 3.59
CA ALA A 181 12.27 -13.38 3.95
C ALA A 181 11.47 -14.05 5.08
N SER A 182 11.12 -13.32 6.14
CA SER A 182 10.37 -13.87 7.27
C SER A 182 8.87 -14.06 7.02
N PHE A 183 8.24 -13.15 6.28
CA PHE A 183 6.78 -13.07 6.19
C PHE A 183 6.21 -13.70 4.92
N THR A 184 6.88 -13.52 3.77
CA THR A 184 6.44 -14.09 2.49
C THR A 184 7.28 -15.30 2.07
N GLY A 185 8.36 -15.60 2.81
CA GLY A 185 9.27 -16.69 2.49
C GLY A 185 10.16 -16.41 1.28
N TYR A 186 10.53 -15.14 1.03
CA TYR A 186 11.46 -14.77 -0.03
C TYR A 186 12.80 -15.52 0.14
N LYS A 187 13.31 -16.09 -0.95
CA LYS A 187 14.49 -16.99 -0.95
C LYS A 187 15.73 -16.41 -1.61
N GLY A 188 15.65 -15.24 -2.25
CA GLY A 188 16.82 -14.58 -2.83
C GLY A 188 17.74 -13.97 -1.77
N THR A 189 18.92 -13.49 -2.19
CA THR A 189 19.86 -12.81 -1.29
C THR A 189 19.46 -11.36 -1.01
N LEU A 190 20.09 -10.72 -0.02
CA LEU A 190 19.96 -9.28 0.20
C LEU A 190 20.43 -8.47 -1.01
N GLU A 191 21.47 -8.92 -1.71
CA GLU A 191 21.95 -8.25 -2.93
C GLU A 191 20.90 -8.31 -4.03
N ASP A 192 20.31 -9.48 -4.28
CA ASP A 192 19.24 -9.67 -5.25
C ASP A 192 18.06 -8.74 -4.94
N PHE A 193 17.63 -8.72 -3.68
CA PHE A 193 16.52 -7.90 -3.24
C PHE A 193 16.82 -6.41 -3.42
N THR A 194 18.02 -5.98 -3.04
CA THR A 194 18.44 -4.58 -3.17
C THR A 194 18.51 -4.16 -4.65
N ARG A 195 19.00 -5.05 -5.52
CA ARG A 195 19.04 -4.81 -6.97
C ARG A 195 17.63 -4.66 -7.54
N SER A 196 16.70 -5.54 -7.18
CA SER A 196 15.29 -5.43 -7.57
C SER A 196 14.65 -4.16 -7.01
N PHE A 197 14.93 -3.80 -5.75
CA PHE A 197 14.44 -2.56 -5.14
C PHE A 197 14.91 -1.30 -5.89
N MET A 198 16.19 -1.24 -6.27
CA MET A 198 16.72 -0.10 -7.05
C MET A 198 16.19 -0.02 -8.48
N ARG A 199 15.67 -1.13 -9.02
CA ARG A 199 15.04 -1.21 -10.33
C ARG A 199 13.52 -1.02 -10.27
N ASP A 200 13.00 -0.64 -9.11
CA ASP A 200 11.57 -0.49 -8.86
C ASP A 200 10.77 -1.78 -9.13
N LEU A 201 11.32 -2.94 -8.75
CA LEU A 201 10.73 -4.27 -8.95
C LEU A 201 10.27 -4.93 -7.64
N GLN A 202 10.05 -4.15 -6.58
CA GLN A 202 9.51 -4.63 -5.31
C GLN A 202 8.07 -4.21 -5.12
N LEU A 203 7.28 -4.93 -4.34
CA LEU A 203 5.89 -4.58 -4.08
C LEU A 203 5.77 -3.13 -3.56
N TYR A 204 4.87 -2.36 -4.17
CA TYR A 204 4.68 -0.92 -4.03
C TYR A 204 5.79 -0.03 -4.60
N SER A 205 6.81 -0.55 -5.28
CA SER A 205 7.74 0.30 -6.06
C SER A 205 7.01 1.02 -7.19
N PRO A 206 7.46 2.21 -7.61
CA PRO A 206 8.74 2.85 -7.28
C PRO A 206 8.81 3.57 -5.92
N TYR A 207 9.96 3.54 -5.25
CA TYR A 207 10.09 4.12 -3.90
C TYR A 207 9.93 5.66 -3.84
N HIS A 208 10.36 6.35 -4.89
CA HIS A 208 10.48 7.81 -4.96
C HIS A 208 9.27 8.51 -5.60
N GLU A 209 8.10 7.88 -5.56
CA GLU A 209 6.85 8.44 -6.11
C GLU A 209 6.06 9.32 -5.13
#